data_AF-A0A286RG92-F1
#
_entry.id   AF-A0A286RG92-F1
#
_cell.length_a   1.000
_cell.length_b   1.000
_cell.length_c   1.000
_cell.angle_alpha   90.00
_cell.angle_beta   90.00
_cell.angle_gamma   90.00
#
_symmetry.space_group_name_H-M   'P 1'
#
loop_
_entity.id
_entity.type
_entity.pdbx_description
1 polymer ?
#
loop_
_entity_poly.entity_id
_entity_poly.type
_entity_poly.pdbx_seq_one_letter_code
_entity_poly.pdbx_strand_id
1 'polypeptide(L)'
;MAELSSKNYEMIENATEVQRQVVKMQHSGEDRSAQGVNKPPHFRIWVAFAGLLIVLVVIFWDALLVLVQRWAKEADYHHGFLVPIFAGYLLWRRRKLLGDFNSLAVTPSALAAGILCLVLAGMTRAVSVLYYVRIVDPAAIIPAFMGIILCLFGWRGLRWAWPAGVFLVFMLPMPGAVATLLSHPLQRVGTLASTFIIQTLGIPAIAEGNVITLREGQLEVVRACSGLKMMSLFFAVCWGAAFLTDRPWLDRVLMIVSAPPVALVANILRITLTAVLVEWGLTSANLDHELAGWLMMPMAVFLLYGEMALWDKMFLPAEEGPPRVITGEFPPKAVTARASESR
;
A
#
# COMPACT_ATOMS: atom_id res chain seq x y z
N MET A 1 36.68 74.29 31.49
CA MET A 1 36.49 73.40 30.31
C MET A 1 36.79 71.92 30.61
N ALA A 2 37.70 71.57 31.53
CA ALA A 2 38.02 70.17 31.85
C ALA A 2 36.89 69.38 32.55
N GLU A 3 36.11 70.00 33.46
CA GLU A 3 35.01 69.32 34.17
C GLU A 3 33.83 68.91 33.26
N LEU A 4 33.53 69.70 32.23
CA LEU A 4 32.47 69.38 31.26
C LEU A 4 32.85 68.18 30.38
N SER A 5 34.15 67.98 30.12
CA SER A 5 34.63 66.81 29.38
C SER A 5 34.57 65.52 30.22
N SER A 6 34.84 65.62 31.53
CA SER A 6 34.78 64.47 32.45
C SER A 6 33.34 63.96 32.63
N LYS A 7 32.37 64.86 32.86
CA LYS A 7 30.96 64.47 33.00
C LYS A 7 30.38 63.84 31.74
N ASN A 8 30.78 64.33 30.56
CA ASN A 8 30.33 63.75 29.30
C ASN A 8 30.91 62.35 29.06
N TYR A 9 32.15 62.09 29.51
CA TYR A 9 32.76 60.76 29.42
C TYR A 9 32.07 59.74 30.33
N GLU A 10 31.79 60.13 31.56
CA GLU A 10 31.12 59.29 32.57
C GLU A 10 29.68 58.92 32.15
N MET A 11 28.99 59.84 31.49
CA MET A 11 27.66 59.61 30.93
C MET A 11 27.67 58.63 29.76
N ILE A 12 28.68 58.69 28.88
CA ILE A 12 28.83 57.76 27.76
C ILE A 12 29.17 56.35 28.27
N GLU A 13 30.02 56.24 29.29
CA GLU A 13 30.39 54.96 29.88
C GLU A 13 29.19 54.27 30.55
N ASN A 14 28.40 55.01 31.33
CA ASN A 14 27.17 54.51 31.93
C ASN A 14 26.12 54.09 30.89
N ALA A 15 25.96 54.86 29.82
CA ALA A 15 25.05 54.50 28.73
C ALA A 15 25.48 53.19 28.05
N THR A 16 26.78 53.00 27.85
CA THR A 16 27.34 51.79 27.22
C THR A 16 27.17 50.56 28.11
N GLU A 17 27.31 50.70 29.43
CA GLU A 17 27.14 49.61 30.38
C GLU A 17 25.68 49.18 30.51
N VAL A 18 24.73 50.13 30.53
CA VAL A 18 23.30 49.85 30.49
C VAL A 18 22.93 49.10 29.21
N GLN A 19 23.48 49.51 28.07
CA GLN A 19 23.23 48.87 26.78
C GLN A 19 23.77 47.44 26.74
N ARG A 20 24.96 47.21 27.33
CA ARG A 20 25.52 45.86 27.53
C ARG A 20 24.63 44.99 28.41
N GLN A 21 24.10 45.53 29.51
CA GLN A 21 23.21 44.78 30.40
C GLN A 21 21.88 44.43 29.73
N VAL A 22 21.30 45.34 28.95
CA VAL A 22 20.05 45.09 28.20
C VAL A 22 20.25 44.00 27.16
N VAL A 23 21.36 44.03 26.40
CA VAL A 23 21.70 42.98 25.43
C VAL A 23 21.90 41.62 26.11
N LYS A 24 22.56 41.60 27.28
CA LYS A 24 22.79 40.37 28.06
C LYS A 24 21.49 39.80 28.63
N MET A 25 20.53 40.65 29.01
CA MET A 25 19.19 40.22 29.42
C MET A 25 18.34 39.70 28.26
N GLN A 26 18.44 40.30 27.06
CA GLN A 26 17.74 39.81 25.87
C GLN A 26 18.22 38.40 25.46
N HIS A 27 19.53 38.16 25.41
CA HIS A 27 20.05 36.82 25.06
C HIS A 27 19.78 35.76 26.14
N SER A 28 19.79 36.14 27.43
CA SER A 28 19.41 35.24 28.52
C SER A 28 17.91 34.86 28.50
N GLY A 29 17.05 35.75 27.98
CA GLY A 29 15.62 35.48 27.76
C GLY A 29 15.34 34.57 26.56
N GLU A 30 16.12 34.70 25.48
CA GLU A 30 16.07 33.80 24.32
C GLU A 30 16.54 32.38 24.67
N ASP A 31 17.62 32.24 25.44
CA ASP A 31 18.14 30.92 25.82
C ASP A 31 17.21 30.16 26.78
N ARG A 32 16.49 30.86 27.67
CA ARG A 32 15.51 30.24 28.58
C ARG A 32 14.20 29.86 27.89
N SER A 33 13.81 30.57 26.84
CA SER A 33 12.64 30.21 26.03
C SER A 33 12.91 29.06 25.05
N ALA A 34 14.19 28.80 24.73
CA ALA A 34 14.62 27.66 23.91
C ALA A 34 14.77 26.31 24.67
N GLN A 35 14.77 26.30 26.00
CA GLN A 35 14.99 25.08 26.81
C GLN A 35 13.73 24.25 27.11
N GLY A 36 12.54 24.74 26.78
CA GLY A 36 11.38 23.87 26.61
C GLY A 36 11.45 23.26 25.23
N VAL A 37 12.10 22.11 25.07
CA VAL A 37 12.14 21.35 23.80
C VAL A 37 10.72 20.86 23.48
N ASN A 38 9.85 21.77 23.05
CA ASN A 38 8.61 21.48 22.37
C ASN A 38 9.04 20.89 21.03
N LYS A 39 9.30 19.58 21.03
CA LYS A 39 9.50 18.83 19.79
C LYS A 39 8.35 19.19 18.87
N PRO A 40 8.64 19.55 17.61
CA PRO A 40 7.62 20.04 16.71
C PRO A 40 6.46 19.03 16.64
N PRO A 41 5.20 19.49 16.53
CA PRO A 41 4.01 18.65 16.73
C PRO A 41 3.99 17.38 15.87
N HIS A 42 4.68 17.38 14.73
CA HIS A 42 4.87 16.20 13.89
C HIS A 42 5.57 15.03 14.62
N PHE A 43 6.60 15.29 15.43
CA PHE A 43 7.35 14.23 16.10
C PHE A 43 6.49 13.46 17.10
N ARG A 44 5.63 14.15 17.85
CA ARG A 44 4.76 13.53 18.86
C ARG A 44 3.73 12.59 18.21
N ILE A 45 3.16 12.98 17.07
CA ILE A 45 2.18 12.16 16.34
C ILE A 45 2.86 10.91 15.77
N TRP A 46 4.07 11.03 15.22
CA TRP A 46 4.82 9.87 14.73
C TRP A 46 5.23 8.91 15.86
N VAL A 47 5.60 9.43 17.03
CA VAL A 47 5.86 8.60 18.22
C VAL A 47 4.58 7.90 18.69
N ALA A 48 3.44 8.60 18.73
CA ALA A 48 2.15 8.00 19.06
C ALA A 48 1.75 6.92 18.04
N PHE A 49 1.97 7.16 16.75
CA PHE A 49 1.73 6.19 15.69
C PHE A 49 2.60 4.95 15.85
N ALA A 50 3.92 5.13 16.04
CA ALA A 50 4.83 4.02 16.27
C ALA A 50 4.47 3.23 17.54
N GLY A 51 4.12 3.92 18.63
CA GLY A 51 3.65 3.30 19.87
C GLY A 51 2.39 2.47 19.68
N LEU A 52 1.38 3.00 18.97
CA LEU A 52 0.15 2.27 18.67
C LEU A 52 0.37 1.09 17.72
N LEU A 53 1.32 1.17 16.79
CA LEU A 53 1.71 0.03 15.97
C LEU A 53 2.37 -1.08 16.80
N ILE A 54 3.23 -0.73 17.76
CA ILE A 54 3.81 -1.71 18.69
C ILE A 54 2.70 -2.37 19.53
N VAL A 55 1.78 -1.58 20.07
CA VAL A 55 0.62 -2.10 20.82
C VAL A 55 -0.21 -3.04 19.95
N LEU A 56 -0.45 -2.69 18.69
CA LEU A 56 -1.15 -3.54 17.73
C LEU A 56 -0.40 -4.87 17.50
N VAL A 57 0.92 -4.85 17.31
CA VAL A 57 1.73 -6.07 17.17
C VAL A 57 1.63 -6.95 18.42
N VAL A 58 1.67 -6.35 19.62
CA VAL A 58 1.54 -7.08 20.89
C VAL A 58 0.15 -7.71 21.03
N ILE A 59 -0.92 -6.95 20.76
CA ILE A 59 -2.31 -7.45 20.85
C ILE A 59 -2.56 -8.60 19.87
N PHE A 60 -2.00 -8.50 18.65
CA PHE A 60 -2.16 -9.49 17.59
C PHE A 60 -1.00 -10.48 17.50
N TRP A 61 -0.17 -10.63 18.54
CA TRP A 61 1.03 -11.46 18.50
C TRP A 61 0.75 -12.90 18.07
N ASP A 62 -0.26 -13.54 18.66
CA ASP A 62 -0.64 -14.91 18.30
C ASP A 62 -1.16 -15.02 16.85
N ALA A 63 -1.92 -14.02 16.39
CA ALA A 63 -2.42 -13.98 15.01
C ALA A 63 -1.28 -13.81 14.00
N LEU A 64 -0.30 -12.97 14.31
CA LEU A 64 0.92 -12.78 13.53
C LEU A 64 1.76 -14.05 13.50
N LEU A 65 1.89 -14.78 14.61
CA LEU A 65 2.57 -16.07 14.63
C LEU A 65 1.88 -17.10 13.73
N VAL A 66 0.54 -17.15 13.72
CA VAL A 66 -0.22 -18.01 12.79
C VAL A 66 0.07 -17.64 11.34
N LEU A 67 0.09 -16.34 11.02
CA LEU A 67 0.44 -15.87 9.67
C LEU A 67 1.88 -16.27 9.30
N VAL A 68 2.86 -15.95 10.15
CA VAL A 68 4.28 -16.26 9.91
C VAL A 68 4.50 -17.77 9.74
N GLN A 69 3.87 -18.61 10.57
CA GLN A 69 3.98 -20.06 10.45
C GLN A 69 3.41 -20.55 9.11
N ARG A 70 2.29 -20.00 8.65
CA ARG A 70 1.74 -20.33 7.33
C ARG A 70 2.65 -19.85 6.21
N TRP A 71 3.10 -18.60 6.27
CA TRP A 71 4.02 -18.04 5.29
C TRP A 71 5.35 -18.78 5.22
N ALA A 72 5.78 -19.45 6.29
CA ALA A 72 6.99 -20.26 6.28
C ALA A 72 6.74 -21.68 5.75
N LYS A 73 5.63 -22.31 6.16
CA LYS A 73 5.36 -23.74 5.87
C LYS A 73 4.68 -23.99 4.53
N GLU A 74 3.86 -23.05 4.07
CA GLU A 74 3.05 -23.21 2.86
C GLU A 74 3.66 -22.39 1.72
N ALA A 75 4.18 -23.08 0.69
CA ALA A 75 4.84 -22.46 -0.47
C ALA A 75 3.94 -21.48 -1.24
N ASP A 76 2.63 -21.58 -1.06
CA ASP A 76 1.62 -20.70 -1.65
C ASP A 76 1.58 -19.32 -1.01
N TYR A 77 1.96 -19.22 0.27
CA TYR A 77 1.84 -18.00 1.07
C TYR A 77 3.19 -17.35 1.42
N HIS A 78 4.30 -17.82 0.84
CA HIS A 78 5.65 -17.24 1.02
C HIS A 78 5.69 -15.73 0.71
N HIS A 79 4.87 -15.27 -0.24
CA HIS A 79 4.74 -13.85 -0.58
C HIS A 79 4.22 -12.98 0.58
N GLY A 80 3.58 -13.57 1.58
CA GLY A 80 3.03 -12.86 2.75
C GLY A 80 4.09 -12.06 3.52
N PHE A 81 5.36 -12.49 3.54
CA PHE A 81 6.46 -11.74 4.16
C PHE A 81 6.76 -10.40 3.46
N LEU A 82 6.59 -10.35 2.14
CA LEU A 82 6.82 -9.13 1.35
C LEU A 82 5.69 -8.11 1.53
N VAL A 83 4.48 -8.57 1.88
CA VAL A 83 3.29 -7.71 1.89
C VAL A 83 3.39 -6.56 2.89
N PRO A 84 3.72 -6.77 4.18
CA PRO A 84 3.91 -5.69 5.15
C PRO A 84 5.04 -4.72 4.78
N ILE A 85 6.13 -5.23 4.20
CA ILE A 85 7.27 -4.42 3.78
C ILE A 85 6.84 -3.45 2.68
N PHE A 86 6.14 -3.96 1.66
CA PHE A 86 5.67 -3.13 0.56
C PHE A 86 4.53 -2.19 0.98
N ALA A 87 3.66 -2.59 1.92
CA ALA A 87 2.69 -1.68 2.53
C ALA A 87 3.40 -0.50 3.21
N GLY A 88 4.49 -0.76 3.96
CA GLY A 88 5.34 0.28 4.54
C GLY A 88 5.97 1.19 3.47
N TYR A 89 6.47 0.61 2.37
CA TYR A 89 6.98 1.38 1.24
C TYR A 89 5.90 2.26 0.58
N LEU A 90 4.68 1.76 0.39
CA LEU A 90 3.55 2.54 -0.13
C LEU A 90 3.22 3.73 0.78
N LEU A 91 3.21 3.53 2.10
CA LEU A 91 3.03 4.62 3.06
C LEU A 91 4.15 5.66 2.92
N TRP A 92 5.40 5.21 2.86
CA TRP A 92 6.55 6.10 2.72
C TRP A 92 6.51 6.90 1.42
N ARG A 93 6.23 6.24 0.29
CA ARG A 93 6.14 6.89 -1.02
C ARG A 93 5.05 7.96 -1.06
N ARG A 94 3.91 7.68 -0.42
CA ARG A 94 2.74 8.57 -0.41
C ARG A 94 2.79 9.61 0.71
N ARG A 95 3.85 9.67 1.53
CA ARG A 95 3.95 10.56 2.71
C ARG A 95 3.69 12.03 2.41
N LYS A 96 3.97 12.49 1.19
CA LYS A 96 3.70 13.87 0.74
C LYS A 96 2.21 14.24 0.81
N LEU A 97 1.29 13.27 0.71
CA LEU A 97 -0.15 13.49 0.81
C LEU A 97 -0.61 13.93 2.22
N LEU A 98 0.20 13.71 3.25
CA LEU A 98 -0.12 14.19 4.60
C LEU A 98 0.02 15.72 4.71
N GLY A 99 0.85 16.35 3.87
CA GLY A 99 1.08 17.79 3.90
C GLY A 99 1.58 18.28 5.27
N ASP A 100 1.23 19.52 5.62
CA ASP A 100 1.59 20.12 6.91
C ASP A 100 0.74 19.58 8.05
N PHE A 101 1.40 18.99 9.05
CA PHE A 101 0.78 18.39 10.24
C PHE A 101 -0.04 19.37 11.09
N ASN A 102 0.26 20.67 11.01
CA ASN A 102 -0.52 21.69 11.71
C ASN A 102 -1.95 21.83 11.15
N SER A 103 -2.19 21.35 9.92
CA SER A 103 -3.51 21.37 9.28
C SER A 103 -4.29 20.06 9.43
N LEU A 104 -3.69 19.03 10.03
CA LEU A 104 -4.26 17.70 10.24
C LEU A 104 -5.23 17.68 11.44
N ALA A 105 -6.19 18.59 11.45
CA ALA A 105 -7.28 18.57 12.41
C ALA A 105 -8.10 17.29 12.24
N VAL A 106 -8.08 16.43 13.25
CA VAL A 106 -8.91 15.21 13.29
C VAL A 106 -10.35 15.66 13.56
N THR A 107 -11.18 15.59 12.52
CA THR A 107 -12.61 15.86 12.65
C THR A 107 -13.27 14.82 13.56
N PRO A 108 -14.30 15.18 14.37
CA PRO A 108 -15.02 14.23 15.22
C PRO A 108 -15.57 13.02 14.45
N SER A 109 -15.97 13.21 13.17
CA SER A 109 -16.42 12.12 12.31
C SER A 109 -15.31 11.12 11.97
N ALA A 110 -14.08 11.58 11.75
CA ALA A 110 -12.93 10.71 11.51
C ALA A 110 -12.56 9.93 12.79
N LEU A 111 -12.63 10.58 13.94
CA LEU A 111 -12.42 9.93 15.24
C LEU A 111 -13.47 8.83 15.46
N ALA A 112 -14.75 9.13 15.25
CA ALA A 112 -15.84 8.17 15.38
C ALA A 112 -15.66 6.98 14.41
N ALA A 113 -15.29 7.24 13.15
CA ALA A 113 -14.98 6.19 12.18
C ALA A 113 -13.76 5.35 12.61
N GLY A 114 -12.72 5.98 13.14
CA GLY A 114 -11.53 5.29 13.65
C GLY A 114 -11.83 4.38 14.84
N ILE A 115 -12.61 4.87 15.80
CA ILE A 115 -13.11 4.08 16.93
C ILE A 115 -13.98 2.93 16.43
N LEU A 116 -14.88 3.17 15.48
CA LEU A 116 -15.70 2.11 14.88
C LEU A 116 -14.82 1.01 14.25
N CYS A 117 -13.78 1.38 13.50
CA CYS A 117 -12.83 0.41 12.96
C CYS A 117 -12.11 -0.40 14.05
N LEU A 118 -11.71 0.23 15.16
CA LEU A 118 -11.10 -0.45 16.30
C LEU A 118 -12.08 -1.40 17.01
N VAL A 119 -13.34 -0.99 17.17
CA VAL A 119 -14.40 -1.83 17.73
C VAL A 119 -14.66 -3.04 16.82
N LEU A 120 -14.76 -2.83 15.50
CA LEU A 120 -14.92 -3.92 14.54
C LEU A 120 -13.73 -4.90 14.57
N ALA A 121 -12.51 -4.39 14.70
CA ALA A 121 -11.32 -5.23 14.87
C ALA A 121 -11.40 -6.05 16.17
N GLY A 122 -11.77 -5.42 17.28
CA GLY A 122 -11.96 -6.08 18.57
C GLY A 122 -13.06 -7.14 18.54
N MET A 123 -14.20 -6.85 17.90
CA MET A 123 -15.29 -7.80 17.71
C MET A 123 -14.88 -8.99 16.83
N THR A 124 -14.18 -8.72 15.73
CA THR A 124 -13.68 -9.77 14.82
C THR A 124 -12.71 -10.70 15.55
N ARG A 125 -11.80 -10.15 16.35
CA ARG A 125 -10.90 -10.92 17.21
C ARG A 125 -11.67 -11.71 18.27
N ALA A 126 -12.63 -11.10 18.96
CA ALA A 126 -13.46 -11.77 19.96
C ALA A 126 -14.22 -12.96 19.37
N VAL A 127 -14.87 -12.78 18.21
CA VAL A 127 -15.54 -13.87 17.48
C VAL A 127 -14.55 -14.95 17.09
N SER A 128 -13.38 -14.59 16.56
CA SER A 128 -12.36 -15.56 16.14
C SER A 128 -11.86 -16.42 17.31
N VAL A 129 -11.69 -15.81 18.49
CA VAL A 129 -11.30 -16.51 19.72
C VAL A 129 -12.45 -17.38 20.26
N LEU A 130 -13.68 -16.86 20.32
CA LEU A 130 -14.84 -17.58 20.86
C LEU A 130 -15.22 -18.81 20.03
N TYR A 131 -15.14 -18.71 18.70
CA TYR A 131 -15.50 -19.78 17.77
C TYR A 131 -14.29 -20.57 17.27
N TYR A 132 -13.09 -20.33 17.81
CA TYR A 132 -11.83 -20.97 17.41
C TYR A 132 -11.52 -20.88 15.89
N VAL A 133 -12.01 -19.84 15.22
CA VAL A 133 -11.79 -19.60 13.79
C VAL A 133 -10.48 -18.84 13.59
N ARG A 134 -9.36 -19.54 13.72
CA ARG A 134 -8.00 -18.96 13.67
C ARG A 134 -7.65 -18.24 12.35
N ILE A 135 -8.40 -18.48 11.28
CA ILE A 135 -8.12 -17.84 9.97
C ILE A 135 -8.69 -16.43 9.86
N VAL A 136 -9.69 -16.08 10.68
CA VAL A 136 -10.35 -14.77 10.67
C VAL A 136 -9.65 -13.77 11.61
N ASP A 137 -8.95 -14.26 12.63
CA ASP A 137 -8.26 -13.41 13.62
C ASP A 137 -7.25 -12.44 12.98
N PRO A 138 -6.37 -12.87 12.06
CA PRO A 138 -5.43 -11.94 11.44
C PRO A 138 -6.10 -10.89 10.54
N ALA A 139 -7.33 -11.13 10.08
CA ALA A 139 -8.07 -10.15 9.27
C ALA A 139 -8.44 -8.89 10.07
N ALA A 140 -8.52 -8.99 11.40
CA ALA A 140 -8.80 -7.86 12.29
C ALA A 140 -7.64 -6.85 12.38
N ILE A 141 -6.43 -7.23 11.98
CA ILE A 141 -5.26 -6.32 11.92
C ILE A 141 -5.53 -5.14 10.98
N ILE A 142 -6.22 -5.37 9.87
CA ILE A 142 -6.47 -4.37 8.83
C ILE A 142 -7.38 -3.25 9.34
N PRO A 143 -8.62 -3.51 9.83
CA PRO A 143 -9.45 -2.46 10.41
C PRO A 143 -8.78 -1.81 11.64
N ALA A 144 -8.00 -2.54 12.44
CA ALA A 144 -7.27 -1.94 13.55
C ALA A 144 -6.23 -0.91 13.07
N PHE A 145 -5.44 -1.27 12.06
CA PHE A 145 -4.47 -0.38 11.42
C PHE A 145 -5.14 0.87 10.83
N MET A 146 -6.23 0.69 10.08
CA MET A 146 -7.00 1.79 9.50
C MET A 146 -7.64 2.69 10.58
N GLY A 147 -8.08 2.10 11.69
CA GLY A 147 -8.62 2.80 12.85
C GLY A 147 -7.60 3.70 13.53
N ILE A 148 -6.38 3.19 13.75
CA ILE A 148 -5.25 3.99 14.28
C ILE A 148 -4.96 5.20 13.39
N ILE A 149 -4.94 4.99 12.07
CA ILE A 149 -4.70 6.07 11.11
C ILE A 149 -5.79 7.14 11.17
N LEU A 150 -7.06 6.73 11.21
CA LEU A 150 -8.18 7.65 11.31
C LEU A 150 -8.16 8.45 12.61
N CYS A 151 -7.82 7.81 13.74
CA CYS A 151 -7.73 8.48 15.03
C CYS A 151 -6.59 9.50 15.11
N LEU A 152 -5.44 9.24 14.46
CA LEU A 152 -4.26 10.11 14.53
C LEU A 152 -4.18 11.16 13.41
N PHE A 153 -4.60 10.80 12.20
CA PHE A 153 -4.38 11.58 10.98
C PHE A 153 -5.69 11.90 10.24
N GLY A 154 -6.86 11.46 10.74
CA GLY A 154 -8.16 11.75 10.17
C GLY A 154 -8.36 11.25 8.73
N TRP A 155 -9.30 11.86 8.01
CA TRP A 155 -9.63 11.51 6.63
C TRP A 155 -8.47 11.71 5.63
N ARG A 156 -7.56 12.65 5.92
CA ARG A 156 -6.34 12.84 5.11
C ARG A 156 -5.37 11.69 5.31
N GLY A 157 -5.20 11.23 6.55
CA GLY A 157 -4.48 10.01 6.88
C GLY A 157 -5.05 8.79 6.17
N LEU A 158 -6.37 8.64 6.15
CA LEU A 158 -7.03 7.57 5.42
C LEU A 158 -6.71 7.61 3.93
N ARG A 159 -6.80 8.79 3.29
CA ARG A 159 -6.42 8.98 1.87
C ARG A 159 -4.96 8.62 1.58
N TRP A 160 -4.07 8.88 2.54
CA TRP A 160 -2.66 8.52 2.48
C TRP A 160 -2.43 7.01 2.61
N ALA A 161 -3.09 6.35 3.56
CA ALA A 161 -2.79 4.98 3.95
C ALA A 161 -3.69 3.90 3.34
N TRP A 162 -4.85 4.24 2.78
CA TRP A 162 -5.79 3.24 2.28
C TRP A 162 -5.20 2.26 1.26
N PRO A 163 -4.27 2.62 0.35
CA PRO A 163 -3.73 1.63 -0.56
C PRO A 163 -2.81 0.62 0.14
N ALA A 164 -2.11 1.06 1.19
CA ALA A 164 -1.34 0.16 2.02
C ALA A 164 -2.28 -0.75 2.84
N GLY A 165 -3.37 -0.19 3.39
CA GLY A 165 -4.39 -0.95 4.10
C GLY A 165 -5.05 -2.04 3.25
N VAL A 166 -5.44 -1.73 2.01
CA VAL A 166 -5.98 -2.72 1.08
C VAL A 166 -4.91 -3.73 0.68
N PHE A 167 -3.68 -3.29 0.46
CA PHE A 167 -2.58 -4.19 0.12
C PHE A 167 -2.28 -5.22 1.23
N LEU A 168 -2.47 -4.85 2.51
CA LEU A 168 -2.33 -5.79 3.63
C LEU A 168 -3.33 -6.95 3.57
N VAL A 169 -4.44 -6.85 2.82
CA VAL A 169 -5.36 -7.99 2.60
C VAL A 169 -4.64 -9.18 1.96
N PHE A 170 -3.65 -8.93 1.10
CA PHE A 170 -2.89 -9.99 0.43
C PHE A 170 -1.96 -10.77 1.36
N MET A 171 -1.75 -10.33 2.60
CA MET A 171 -1.01 -11.10 3.60
C MET A 171 -1.88 -12.19 4.24
N LEU A 172 -3.21 -12.08 4.12
CA LEU A 172 -4.15 -12.99 4.76
C LEU A 172 -4.33 -14.26 3.91
N PRO A 173 -4.25 -15.45 4.52
CA PRO A 173 -4.56 -16.68 3.82
C PRO A 173 -6.05 -16.72 3.45
N MET A 174 -6.35 -17.09 2.21
CA MET A 174 -7.73 -17.22 1.76
C MET A 174 -8.43 -18.37 2.49
N PRO A 175 -9.72 -18.22 2.87
CA PRO A 175 -10.51 -19.33 3.38
C PRO A 175 -10.56 -20.47 2.37
N GLY A 176 -10.36 -21.71 2.83
CA GLY A 176 -10.29 -22.90 1.97
C GLY A 176 -11.47 -23.03 1.00
N ALA A 177 -12.68 -22.66 1.41
CA ALA A 177 -13.85 -22.70 0.53
C ALA A 177 -13.72 -21.75 -0.68
N VAL A 178 -13.35 -20.48 -0.45
CA VAL A 178 -13.17 -19.48 -1.51
C VAL A 178 -12.00 -19.85 -2.41
N ALA A 179 -10.92 -20.32 -1.77
CA ALA A 179 -9.74 -20.86 -2.43
C ALA A 179 -10.10 -21.98 -3.43
N THR A 180 -10.86 -22.97 -3.00
CA THR A 180 -11.28 -24.11 -3.83
C THR A 180 -12.28 -23.70 -4.92
N LEU A 181 -13.24 -22.82 -4.59
CA LEU A 181 -14.24 -22.31 -5.54
C LEU A 181 -13.61 -21.57 -6.73
N LEU A 182 -12.55 -20.80 -6.49
CA LEU A 182 -11.86 -20.05 -7.54
C LEU A 182 -10.79 -20.88 -8.26
N SER A 183 -10.04 -21.71 -7.54
CA SER A 183 -8.91 -22.45 -8.14
C SER A 183 -9.35 -23.52 -9.14
N HIS A 184 -10.42 -24.28 -8.86
CA HIS A 184 -10.89 -25.33 -9.77
C HIS A 184 -11.25 -24.85 -11.19
N PRO A 185 -12.08 -23.81 -11.38
CA PRO A 185 -12.41 -23.33 -12.73
C PRO A 185 -11.17 -22.79 -13.45
N LEU A 186 -10.30 -22.06 -12.75
CA LEU A 186 -9.06 -21.54 -13.33
C LEU A 186 -8.12 -22.66 -13.77
N GLN A 187 -7.97 -23.71 -12.95
CA GLN A 187 -7.16 -24.89 -13.31
C GLN A 187 -7.75 -25.60 -14.52
N ARG A 188 -9.07 -25.79 -14.58
CA ARG A 188 -9.73 -26.45 -15.72
C ARG A 188 -9.52 -25.67 -17.02
N VAL A 189 -9.72 -24.35 -16.99
CA VAL A 189 -9.49 -23.49 -18.16
C VAL A 189 -8.01 -23.52 -18.57
N GLY A 190 -7.09 -23.42 -17.59
CA GLY A 190 -5.66 -23.52 -17.83
C GLY A 190 -5.26 -24.84 -18.48
N THR A 191 -5.75 -25.97 -17.98
CA THR A 191 -5.46 -27.31 -18.53
C THR A 191 -5.95 -27.44 -19.96
N LEU A 192 -7.22 -27.08 -20.23
CA LEU A 192 -7.81 -27.20 -21.57
C LEU A 192 -7.11 -26.30 -22.59
N ALA A 193 -6.89 -25.03 -22.23
CA ALA A 193 -6.23 -24.07 -23.13
C ALA A 193 -4.77 -24.46 -23.40
N SER A 194 -4.04 -24.89 -22.38
CA SER A 194 -2.64 -25.32 -22.56
C SER A 194 -2.56 -26.57 -23.41
N THR A 195 -3.43 -27.56 -23.17
CA THR A 195 -3.47 -28.80 -23.96
C THR A 195 -3.75 -28.51 -25.42
N PHE A 196 -4.71 -27.63 -25.70
CA PHE A 196 -5.01 -27.20 -27.06
C PHE A 196 -3.78 -26.56 -27.72
N ILE A 197 -3.08 -25.65 -27.04
CA ILE A 197 -1.89 -25.01 -27.59
C ILE A 197 -0.77 -26.05 -27.84
N ILE A 198 -0.51 -26.94 -26.89
CA ILE A 198 0.50 -28.01 -27.02
C ILE A 198 0.20 -28.89 -28.23
N GLN A 199 -1.06 -29.28 -28.43
CA GLN A 199 -1.50 -30.05 -29.60
C GLN A 199 -1.30 -29.28 -30.91
N THR A 200 -1.57 -27.97 -30.93
CA THR A 200 -1.32 -27.14 -32.12
C THR A 200 0.16 -27.00 -32.46
N LEU A 201 1.06 -27.21 -31.49
CA LEU A 201 2.51 -27.29 -31.71
C LEU A 201 2.97 -28.66 -32.26
N GLY A 202 2.04 -29.59 -32.49
CA GLY A 202 2.34 -30.93 -33.01
C GLY A 202 2.75 -31.94 -31.93
N ILE A 203 2.62 -31.59 -30.65
CA ILE A 203 2.97 -32.47 -29.53
C ILE A 203 1.72 -33.25 -29.10
N PRO A 204 1.76 -34.60 -29.09
CA PRO A 204 0.63 -35.40 -28.63
C PRO A 204 0.45 -35.25 -27.11
N ALA A 205 -0.61 -34.54 -26.71
CA ALA A 205 -0.96 -34.32 -25.32
C ALA A 205 -2.42 -34.68 -25.05
N ILE A 206 -2.69 -35.32 -23.91
CA ILE A 206 -4.04 -35.71 -23.48
C ILE A 206 -4.28 -35.14 -22.07
N ALA A 207 -5.41 -34.45 -21.90
CA ALA A 207 -5.82 -33.91 -20.60
C ALA A 207 -6.83 -34.82 -19.91
N GLU A 208 -6.48 -35.32 -18.73
CA GLU A 208 -7.38 -36.06 -17.84
C GLU A 208 -7.54 -35.27 -16.53
N GLY A 209 -8.69 -34.63 -16.37
CA GLY A 209 -8.91 -33.70 -15.27
C GLY A 209 -7.98 -32.48 -15.36
N ASN A 210 -7.05 -32.35 -14.41
CA ASN A 210 -6.04 -31.29 -14.35
C ASN A 210 -4.61 -31.85 -14.52
N VAL A 211 -4.48 -33.02 -15.15
CA VAL A 211 -3.20 -33.64 -15.49
C VAL A 211 -3.08 -33.70 -17.01
N ILE A 212 -1.95 -33.26 -17.55
CA ILE A 212 -1.64 -33.32 -18.98
C ILE A 212 -0.59 -34.40 -19.18
N THR A 213 -0.95 -35.47 -19.88
CA THR A 213 -0.05 -36.58 -20.21
C THR A 213 0.59 -36.32 -21.56
N LEU A 214 1.93 -36.35 -21.59
CA LEU A 214 2.79 -36.26 -22.76
C LEU A 214 3.47 -37.62 -23.00
N ARG A 215 4.28 -37.73 -24.06
CA ARG A 215 5.05 -38.94 -24.33
C ARG A 215 6.13 -39.16 -23.26
N GLU A 216 6.85 -38.09 -22.92
CA GLU A 216 8.02 -38.15 -22.05
C GLU A 216 7.70 -37.90 -20.56
N GLY A 217 6.43 -37.62 -20.20
CA GLY A 217 6.04 -37.38 -18.81
C GLY A 217 4.60 -36.92 -18.60
N GLN A 218 4.26 -36.61 -17.35
CA GLN A 218 2.95 -36.06 -16.96
C GLN A 218 3.14 -34.73 -16.24
N LEU A 219 2.33 -33.74 -16.60
CA LEU A 219 2.30 -32.43 -15.96
C LEU A 219 1.05 -32.29 -15.10
N GLU A 220 1.24 -32.15 -13.79
CA GLU A 220 0.14 -31.90 -12.87
C GLU A 220 -0.12 -30.39 -12.70
N VAL A 221 -1.22 -29.90 -13.28
CA VAL A 221 -1.63 -28.49 -13.16
C VAL A 221 -2.03 -28.16 -11.71
N VAL A 222 -2.55 -29.13 -10.94
CA VAL A 222 -2.99 -28.92 -9.55
C VAL A 222 -1.83 -28.55 -8.62
N ARG A 223 -0.70 -29.27 -8.69
CA ARG A 223 0.48 -28.99 -7.85
C ARG A 223 1.32 -27.84 -8.41
N ALA A 224 1.42 -27.74 -9.72
CA ALA A 224 2.22 -26.70 -10.36
C ALA A 224 1.53 -25.33 -10.33
N CYS A 225 0.21 -25.28 -10.17
CA CYS A 225 -0.58 -24.05 -10.23
C CYS A 225 -1.55 -23.97 -9.05
N SER A 226 -1.05 -23.62 -7.86
CA SER A 226 -1.93 -23.06 -6.85
C SER A 226 -2.46 -21.72 -7.39
N GLY A 227 -3.63 -21.77 -8.04
CA GLY A 227 -4.23 -20.63 -8.74
C GLY A 227 -4.34 -19.39 -7.86
N LEU A 228 -4.37 -19.58 -6.54
CA LEU A 228 -4.40 -18.52 -5.53
C LEU A 228 -3.05 -17.85 -5.30
N LYS A 229 -1.93 -18.58 -5.29
CA LYS A 229 -0.58 -17.99 -5.17
C LYS A 229 -0.33 -17.05 -6.33
N MET A 230 -0.67 -17.49 -7.54
CA MET A 230 -0.50 -16.68 -8.74
C MET A 230 -1.47 -15.52 -8.73
N MET A 231 -2.77 -15.73 -8.46
CA MET A 231 -3.72 -14.62 -8.40
C MET A 231 -3.33 -13.58 -7.35
N SER A 232 -2.98 -13.97 -6.11
CA SER A 232 -2.61 -13.01 -5.07
C SER A 232 -1.34 -12.24 -5.44
N LEU A 233 -0.35 -12.91 -6.04
CA LEU A 233 0.88 -12.29 -6.53
C LEU A 233 0.60 -11.33 -7.68
N PHE A 234 -0.20 -11.73 -8.67
CA PHE A 234 -0.59 -10.87 -9.79
C PHE A 234 -1.40 -9.67 -9.32
N PHE A 235 -2.37 -9.86 -8.43
CA PHE A 235 -3.09 -8.75 -7.82
C PHE A 235 -2.16 -7.84 -7.04
N ALA A 236 -1.20 -8.38 -6.28
CA ALA A 236 -0.22 -7.58 -5.55
C ALA A 236 0.68 -6.77 -6.50
N VAL A 237 1.13 -7.37 -7.61
CA VAL A 237 1.95 -6.68 -8.61
C VAL A 237 1.12 -5.62 -9.34
N CYS A 238 -0.12 -5.90 -9.73
CA CYS A 238 -1.01 -4.93 -10.37
C CYS A 238 -1.36 -3.78 -9.43
N TRP A 239 -1.64 -4.08 -8.15
CA TRP A 239 -1.84 -3.08 -7.12
C TRP A 239 -0.61 -2.21 -6.93
N GLY A 240 0.56 -2.84 -6.87
CA GLY A 240 1.84 -2.16 -6.85
C GLY A 240 1.98 -1.23 -8.06
N ALA A 241 1.88 -1.75 -9.28
CA ALA A 241 1.99 -0.97 -10.51
C ALA A 241 1.01 0.20 -10.56
N ALA A 242 -0.26 -0.01 -10.18
CA ALA A 242 -1.29 1.03 -10.16
C ALA A 242 -0.94 2.20 -9.24
N PHE A 243 -0.37 1.93 -8.06
CA PHE A 243 0.01 2.97 -7.09
C PHE A 243 1.47 3.41 -7.15
N LEU A 244 2.31 2.68 -7.90
CA LEU A 244 3.70 3.04 -8.20
C LEU A 244 3.86 3.81 -9.52
N THR A 245 2.81 3.91 -10.33
CA THR A 245 2.85 4.64 -11.60
C THR A 245 1.91 5.84 -11.53
N ASP A 246 2.33 6.96 -12.13
CA ASP A 246 1.53 8.18 -12.22
C ASP A 246 0.50 8.06 -13.35
N ARG A 247 -0.44 7.12 -13.18
CA ARG A 247 -1.54 6.86 -14.11
C ARG A 247 -2.87 7.45 -13.62
N PRO A 248 -3.78 7.81 -14.55
CA PRO A 248 -5.13 8.19 -14.19
C PRO A 248 -5.87 7.05 -13.48
N TRP A 249 -6.93 7.40 -12.76
CA TRP A 249 -7.63 6.43 -11.91
C TRP A 249 -8.27 5.28 -12.71
N LEU A 250 -8.69 5.52 -13.95
CA LEU A 250 -9.26 4.51 -14.84
C LEU A 250 -8.23 3.42 -15.16
N ASP A 251 -7.04 3.81 -15.63
CA ASP A 251 -5.93 2.89 -15.89
C ASP A 251 -5.60 2.04 -14.65
N ARG A 252 -5.60 2.66 -13.46
CA ARG A 252 -5.36 1.92 -12.19
C ARG A 252 -6.41 0.84 -11.95
N VAL A 253 -7.68 1.15 -12.15
CA VAL A 253 -8.77 0.18 -11.99
C VAL A 253 -8.64 -0.91 -13.03
N LEU A 254 -8.36 -0.56 -14.28
CA LEU A 254 -8.18 -1.50 -15.38
C LEU A 254 -7.03 -2.47 -15.12
N MET A 255 -5.87 -1.98 -14.66
CA MET A 255 -4.74 -2.82 -14.25
C MET A 255 -5.10 -3.81 -13.14
N ILE A 256 -5.93 -3.40 -12.17
CA ILE A 256 -6.34 -4.30 -11.08
C ILE A 256 -7.33 -5.34 -11.60
N VAL A 257 -8.26 -4.94 -12.47
CA VAL A 257 -9.28 -5.82 -13.07
C VAL A 257 -8.67 -6.76 -14.10
N SER A 258 -7.57 -6.39 -14.76
CA SER A 258 -6.84 -7.23 -15.70
C SER A 258 -5.98 -8.30 -15.01
N ALA A 259 -5.77 -8.20 -13.70
CA ALA A 259 -4.92 -9.14 -12.95
C ALA A 259 -5.36 -10.62 -13.13
N PRO A 260 -6.64 -11.01 -13.01
CA PRO A 260 -7.05 -12.41 -13.23
C PRO A 260 -6.86 -12.91 -14.67
N PRO A 261 -7.27 -12.18 -15.73
CA PRO A 261 -6.98 -12.58 -17.11
C PRO A 261 -5.48 -12.72 -17.39
N VAL A 262 -4.67 -11.74 -16.97
CA VAL A 262 -3.22 -11.78 -17.16
C VAL A 262 -2.60 -12.97 -16.42
N ALA A 263 -3.06 -13.25 -15.19
CA ALA A 263 -2.62 -14.41 -14.43
C ALA A 263 -2.95 -15.73 -15.13
N LEU A 264 -4.14 -15.85 -15.72
CA LEU A 264 -4.56 -17.02 -16.46
C LEU A 264 -3.69 -17.23 -17.72
N VAL A 265 -3.45 -16.16 -18.48
CA VAL A 265 -2.62 -16.22 -19.70
C VAL A 265 -1.17 -16.59 -19.35
N ALA A 266 -0.57 -15.95 -18.34
CA ALA A 266 0.75 -16.34 -17.83
C ALA A 266 0.79 -17.82 -17.47
N ASN A 267 -0.22 -18.30 -16.75
CA ASN A 267 -0.27 -19.69 -16.33
C ASN A 267 -0.35 -20.66 -17.53
N ILE A 268 -1.15 -20.34 -18.55
CA ILE A 268 -1.25 -21.13 -19.78
C ILE A 268 0.08 -21.18 -20.53
N LEU A 269 0.72 -20.02 -20.71
CA LEU A 269 2.03 -19.93 -21.34
C LEU A 269 3.08 -20.73 -20.57
N ARG A 270 3.03 -20.69 -19.23
CA ARG A 270 3.94 -21.47 -18.38
C ARG A 270 3.77 -22.97 -18.60
N ILE A 271 2.53 -23.47 -18.50
CA ILE A 271 2.23 -24.91 -18.67
C ILE A 271 2.67 -25.37 -20.06
N THR A 272 2.38 -24.57 -21.08
CA THR A 272 2.77 -24.86 -22.47
C THR A 272 4.30 -24.91 -22.62
N LEU A 273 5.02 -23.92 -22.07
CA LEU A 273 6.49 -23.92 -22.17
C LEU A 273 7.11 -25.10 -21.42
N THR A 274 6.62 -25.42 -20.21
CA THR A 274 7.07 -26.59 -19.47
C THR A 274 6.85 -27.88 -20.28
N ALA A 275 5.68 -28.03 -20.91
CA ALA A 275 5.38 -29.18 -21.77
C ALA A 275 6.37 -29.32 -22.94
N VAL A 276 6.67 -28.21 -23.63
CA VAL A 276 7.63 -28.20 -24.73
C VAL A 276 9.04 -28.59 -24.25
N LEU A 277 9.46 -28.06 -23.10
CA LEU A 277 10.78 -28.37 -22.53
C LEU A 277 10.91 -29.83 -22.11
N VAL A 278 9.85 -30.43 -21.56
CA VAL A 278 9.82 -31.85 -21.19
C VAL A 278 9.85 -32.74 -22.44
N GLU A 279 9.04 -32.44 -23.45
CA GLU A 279 8.99 -33.23 -24.69
C GLU A 279 10.31 -33.18 -25.47
N TRP A 280 11.04 -32.07 -25.42
CA TRP A 280 12.37 -31.94 -26.03
C TRP A 280 13.50 -32.52 -25.18
N GLY A 281 13.21 -33.11 -24.02
CA GLY A 281 14.19 -33.71 -23.12
C GLY A 281 15.14 -32.69 -22.49
N LEU A 282 14.81 -31.40 -22.51
CA LEU A 282 15.59 -30.32 -21.91
C LEU A 282 15.39 -30.22 -20.40
N THR A 283 14.30 -30.81 -19.89
CA THR A 283 14.02 -30.93 -18.47
C THR A 283 13.29 -32.23 -18.17
N SER A 284 13.32 -32.68 -16.91
CA SER A 284 12.53 -33.83 -16.48
C SER A 284 11.28 -33.34 -15.77
N ALA A 285 10.18 -34.09 -15.87
CA ALA A 285 8.91 -33.79 -15.20
C ALA A 285 9.02 -33.70 -13.65
N ASN A 286 10.17 -34.10 -13.07
CA ASN A 286 10.42 -34.02 -11.63
C ASN A 286 11.22 -32.77 -11.20
N LEU A 287 11.87 -32.05 -12.12
CA LEU A 287 12.53 -30.75 -11.86
C LEU A 287 11.55 -29.56 -11.90
N ASP A 288 10.26 -29.86 -12.08
CA ASP A 288 9.18 -28.95 -12.45
C ASP A 288 8.79 -27.90 -11.40
N HIS A 289 9.23 -28.01 -10.15
CA HIS A 289 8.79 -27.09 -9.10
C HIS A 289 9.65 -25.84 -8.94
N GLU A 290 10.97 -25.93 -9.14
CA GLU A 290 11.87 -24.77 -8.96
C GLU A 290 11.98 -23.90 -10.21
N LEU A 291 12.09 -24.52 -11.39
CA LEU A 291 12.19 -23.78 -12.66
C LEU A 291 10.88 -23.06 -13.02
N ALA A 292 9.74 -23.72 -12.76
CA ALA A 292 8.41 -23.14 -13.04
C ALA A 292 8.10 -21.95 -12.13
N GLY A 293 8.56 -21.97 -10.88
CA GLY A 293 8.42 -20.83 -9.95
C GLY A 293 9.24 -19.62 -10.38
N TRP A 294 10.46 -19.85 -10.88
CA TRP A 294 11.36 -18.78 -11.33
C TRP A 294 10.89 -18.12 -12.63
N LEU A 295 10.37 -18.90 -13.59
CA LEU A 295 9.88 -18.40 -14.88
C LEU A 295 8.61 -17.54 -14.75
N MET A 296 7.80 -17.78 -13.72
CA MET A 296 6.52 -17.10 -13.53
C MET A 296 6.68 -15.60 -13.24
N MET A 297 7.69 -15.19 -12.46
CA MET A 297 7.89 -13.78 -12.10
C MET A 297 8.28 -12.90 -13.31
N PRO A 298 9.29 -13.25 -14.13
CA PRO A 298 9.61 -12.50 -15.34
C PRO A 298 8.44 -12.43 -16.33
N MET A 299 7.72 -13.54 -16.53
CA MET A 299 6.58 -13.58 -17.45
C MET A 299 5.41 -12.72 -16.96
N ALA A 300 5.15 -12.71 -15.66
CA ALA A 300 4.14 -11.84 -15.05
C ALA A 300 4.44 -10.36 -15.30
N VAL A 301 5.69 -9.95 -15.04
CA VAL A 301 6.15 -8.57 -15.27
C VAL A 301 6.10 -8.22 -16.76
N PHE A 302 6.51 -9.14 -17.63
CA PHE A 302 6.49 -8.93 -19.08
C PHE A 302 5.08 -8.75 -19.62
N LEU A 303 4.11 -9.60 -19.20
CA LEU A 303 2.72 -9.46 -19.63
C LEU A 303 2.09 -8.18 -19.11
N LEU A 304 2.36 -7.78 -17.87
CA LEU A 304 1.87 -6.51 -17.33
C LEU A 304 2.49 -5.32 -18.06
N TYR A 305 3.78 -5.38 -18.38
CA TYR A 305 4.41 -4.35 -19.20
C TYR A 305 3.84 -4.30 -20.62
N GLY A 306 3.62 -5.46 -21.24
CA GLY A 306 2.97 -5.58 -22.55
C GLY A 306 1.55 -5.04 -22.54
N GLU A 307 0.79 -5.32 -21.49
CA GLU A 307 -0.53 -4.72 -21.27
C GLU A 307 -0.40 -3.19 -21.19
N MET A 308 0.46 -2.67 -20.32
CA MET A 308 0.67 -1.22 -20.20
C MET A 308 1.03 -0.57 -21.54
N ALA A 309 1.94 -1.18 -22.30
CA ALA A 309 2.34 -0.70 -23.62
C ALA A 309 1.22 -0.78 -24.67
N LEU A 310 0.34 -1.79 -24.58
CA LEU A 310 -0.83 -1.92 -25.44
C LEU A 310 -1.85 -0.81 -25.12
N TRP A 311 -2.12 -0.58 -23.84
CA TRP A 311 -3.01 0.49 -23.39
C TRP A 311 -2.50 1.87 -23.82
N ASP A 312 -1.21 2.13 -23.70
CA ASP A 312 -0.60 3.39 -24.16
C ASP A 312 -0.73 3.62 -25.67
N LYS A 313 -0.83 2.54 -26.46
CA LYS A 313 -1.04 2.61 -27.91
C LYS A 313 -2.51 2.69 -28.30
N MET A 314 -3.42 2.11 -27.51
CA MET A 314 -4.85 2.11 -27.78
C MET A 314 -5.54 3.38 -27.28
N PHE A 315 -5.04 3.97 -26.21
CA PHE A 315 -5.56 5.20 -25.63
C PHE A 315 -4.48 6.28 -25.71
N LEU A 316 -4.51 7.05 -26.80
CA LEU A 316 -3.79 8.31 -26.87
C LEU A 316 -4.15 9.13 -25.62
N PRO A 317 -3.17 9.74 -24.92
CA PRO A 317 -3.52 10.73 -23.92
C PRO A 317 -4.41 11.74 -24.63
N ALA A 318 -5.66 11.86 -24.17
CA ALA A 318 -6.46 12.99 -24.55
C ALA A 318 -5.59 14.21 -24.25
N GLU A 319 -5.23 14.98 -25.28
CA GLU A 319 -4.59 16.28 -25.09
C GLU A 319 -5.34 16.94 -23.93
N GLU A 320 -4.60 17.42 -22.95
CA GLU A 320 -5.17 18.27 -21.91
C GLU A 320 -5.93 19.36 -22.67
N GLY A 321 -7.26 19.20 -22.76
CA GLY A 321 -8.10 20.18 -23.42
C GLY A 321 -7.78 21.53 -22.81
N PRO A 322 -7.75 22.61 -23.61
CA PRO A 322 -7.25 23.91 -23.19
C PRO A 322 -7.79 24.24 -21.79
N PRO A 323 -6.94 24.78 -20.90
CA PRO A 323 -7.27 24.93 -19.49
C PRO A 323 -8.68 25.45 -19.38
N ARG A 324 -9.57 24.69 -18.71
CA ARG A 324 -10.95 25.13 -18.49
C ARG A 324 -10.83 26.48 -17.81
N VAL A 325 -11.04 27.55 -18.59
CA VAL A 325 -11.25 28.89 -18.06
C VAL A 325 -12.52 28.75 -17.26
N ILE A 326 -12.37 28.56 -15.95
CA ILE A 326 -13.45 28.81 -15.02
C ILE A 326 -13.67 30.31 -15.16
N THR A 327 -14.59 30.71 -16.05
CA THR A 327 -15.15 32.05 -16.04
C THR A 327 -15.88 32.17 -14.73
N GLY A 328 -15.13 32.53 -13.69
CA GLY A 328 -15.68 32.90 -12.41
C GLY A 328 -16.48 34.17 -12.64
N GLU A 329 -17.80 34.05 -12.72
CA GLU A 329 -18.65 35.08 -12.17
C GLU A 329 -18.46 35.03 -10.65
N PHE A 330 -17.43 35.73 -10.17
CA PHE A 330 -17.42 36.16 -8.79
C PHE A 330 -18.54 37.22 -8.69
N PRO A 331 -19.63 36.98 -7.95
CA PRO A 331 -20.57 38.05 -7.68
C PRO A 331 -19.78 39.17 -6.97
N PRO A 332 -19.95 40.44 -7.38
CA PRO A 332 -19.20 41.54 -6.78
C PRO A 332 -19.46 41.53 -5.28
N LYS A 333 -18.38 41.56 -4.50
CA LYS A 333 -18.45 41.72 -3.04
C LYS A 333 -19.39 42.89 -2.76
N ALA A 334 -20.52 42.60 -2.11
CA ALA A 334 -21.40 43.64 -1.58
C ALA A 334 -20.60 44.42 -0.52
N VAL A 335 -20.05 45.57 -0.93
CA VAL A 335 -19.58 46.60 -0.01
C VAL A 335 -20.84 47.24 0.55
N THR A 336 -21.44 46.63 1.57
CA THR A 336 -22.41 47.34 2.41
C THR A 336 -21.62 48.22 3.37
N ALA A 337 -21.45 49.47 2.97
CA ALA A 337 -20.96 50.55 3.82
C ALA A 337 -21.79 50.62 5.11
N ARG A 338 -21.12 50.49 6.27
CA ARG A 338 -21.61 51.00 7.55
C ARG A 338 -20.87 52.30 7.84
N ALA A 339 -21.56 53.43 7.69
CA ALA A 339 -21.27 54.74 8.30
C ALA A 339 -22.51 55.61 8.04
N SER A 340 -23.41 55.79 9.02
CA SER A 340 -23.45 56.92 9.97
C SER A 340 -24.07 58.19 9.38
N GLU A 341 -25.32 58.49 9.72
CA GLU A 341 -25.96 59.83 9.74
C GLU A 341 -27.33 59.65 10.42
N SER A 342 -27.44 59.90 11.73
CA SER A 342 -27.93 61.15 12.34
C SER A 342 -29.39 61.51 11.98
N ARG A 343 -30.31 61.18 12.90
CA ARG A 343 -31.36 62.10 13.38
C ARG A 343 -31.93 61.61 14.70
#